data_AF-A0A1T2L597-F1
#
_entry.id   AF-A0A1T2L597-F1
#
_cell.length_a   1.000
_cell.length_b   1.000
_cell.length_c   1.000
_cell.angle_alpha   90.00
_cell.angle_beta   90.00
_cell.angle_gamma   90.00
#
_symmetry.space_group_name_H-M   'P 1'
#
loop_
_entity.id
_entity.type
_entity.pdbx_description
1 polymer ?
#
loop_
_entity_poly.entity_id
_entity_poly.type
_entity_poly.pdbx_seq_one_letter_code
_entity_poly.pdbx_strand_id
1 'polypeptide(L)'
;MVLKSPDRIRDTLKRKWKQPKRREALLLSHSEWPLEFPIGTPTGKQIGSELNAVKQHIDTWRAISVAGPGVVEWKTKQYRLMDSPLDVPVKWRLSSSKEVIEATEDENACDHLSIYEIKTAMYDLEDREARFSPCRQ
;
A
#
# COMPACT_ATOMS: atom_id res chain seq x y z
N MET A 1 13.59 1.66 -15.71
CA MET A 1 12.96 1.60 -14.36
C MET A 1 12.77 0.12 -14.03
N VAL A 2 13.08 -0.31 -12.81
CA VAL A 2 12.98 -1.73 -12.41
C VAL A 2 11.53 -2.01 -11.97
N LEU A 3 10.93 -3.09 -12.50
CA LEU A 3 9.63 -3.59 -12.06
C LEU A 3 9.76 -4.07 -10.61
N LYS A 4 8.96 -3.52 -9.70
CA LYS A 4 8.98 -3.95 -8.30
C LYS A 4 7.99 -5.10 -8.13
N SER A 5 8.49 -6.27 -7.75
CA SER A 5 7.61 -7.33 -7.26
C SER A 5 6.89 -6.87 -5.99
N PRO A 6 5.71 -7.44 -5.70
CA PRO A 6 5.04 -7.23 -4.43
C PRO A 6 5.97 -7.49 -3.25
N ASP A 7 6.72 -8.60 -3.26
CA ASP A 7 7.64 -8.97 -2.16
C ASP A 7 8.65 -7.88 -1.85
N ARG A 8 9.17 -7.20 -2.87
CA ARG A 8 10.10 -6.08 -2.66
C ARG A 8 9.43 -4.89 -1.97
N ILE A 9 8.16 -4.64 -2.27
CA ILE A 9 7.38 -3.61 -1.57
C ILE A 9 7.05 -4.08 -0.14
N ARG A 10 6.70 -5.36 0.05
CA ARG A 10 6.48 -5.99 1.37
C ARG A 10 7.70 -5.89 2.27
N ASP A 11 8.90 -6.19 1.76
CA ASP A 11 10.15 -6.04 2.51
C ASP A 11 10.41 -4.60 2.94
N THR A 12 10.08 -3.66 2.04
CA THR A 12 10.19 -2.23 2.35
C THR A 12 9.21 -1.84 3.46
N LEU A 13 7.97 -2.36 3.41
CA LEU A 13 6.95 -2.17 4.43
C LEU A 13 7.37 -2.78 5.77
N LYS A 14 7.80 -4.05 5.79
CA LYS A 14 8.32 -4.74 6.99
C LYS A 14 9.43 -3.92 7.66
N ARG A 15 10.39 -3.42 6.87
CA ARG A 15 11.48 -2.59 7.40
C ARG A 15 10.99 -1.25 7.97
N LYS A 16 10.00 -0.62 7.34
CA LYS A 16 9.36 0.59 7.88
C LYS A 16 8.60 0.29 9.17
N TRP A 17 7.85 -0.81 9.21
CA TRP A 17 7.04 -1.24 10.37
C TRP A 17 7.87 -1.57 11.60
N LYS A 18 9.05 -2.19 11.40
CA LYS A 18 10.00 -2.51 12.48
C LYS A 18 10.63 -1.28 13.14
N GLN A 19 10.49 -0.07 12.56
CA GLN A 19 11.05 1.15 13.12
C GLN A 19 9.97 1.87 13.95
N PRO A 20 10.10 1.95 15.31
CA PRO A 20 9.04 2.47 16.18
C PRO A 20 8.53 3.85 15.80
N LYS A 21 9.46 4.78 15.50
CA LYS A 21 9.11 6.15 15.08
C LYS A 21 8.33 6.20 13.76
N ARG A 22 8.65 5.31 12.81
CA ARG A 22 7.94 5.26 11.53
C ARG A 22 6.58 4.58 11.66
N ARG A 23 6.50 3.54 12.48
CA ARG A 23 5.22 2.90 12.81
C ARG A 23 4.29 3.88 13.50
N GLU A 24 4.78 4.62 14.48
CA GLU A 24 4.01 5.65 15.18
C GLU A 24 3.54 6.74 14.23
N ALA A 25 4.40 7.23 13.32
CA ALA A 25 3.99 8.19 12.29
C ALA A 25 2.90 7.64 11.38
N LEU A 26 3.01 6.38 10.93
CA LEU A 26 1.99 5.73 10.10
C LEU A 26 0.65 5.57 10.84
N LEU A 27 0.69 5.28 12.14
CA LEU A 27 -0.50 5.06 12.96
C LEU A 27 -1.19 6.37 13.39
N LEU A 28 -0.42 7.43 13.65
CA LEU A 28 -0.93 8.70 14.18
C LEU A 28 -1.16 9.77 13.10
N SER A 29 -0.42 9.72 11.99
CA SER A 29 -0.47 10.77 10.98
C SER A 29 -1.45 10.41 9.86
N HIS A 30 -2.65 11.00 9.94
CA HIS A 30 -3.63 10.95 8.86
C HIS A 30 -3.11 11.56 7.54
N SER A 31 -2.10 12.43 7.60
CA SER A 31 -1.48 13.07 6.42
C SER A 31 -0.56 12.15 5.63
N GLU A 32 -0.11 11.03 6.21
CA GLU A 32 0.70 10.03 5.48
C GLU A 32 -0.16 9.06 4.66
N TRP A 33 -1.49 9.14 4.78
CA TRP A 33 -2.43 8.30 4.06
C TRP A 33 -3.00 9.02 2.82
N PRO A 34 -3.23 8.30 1.72
CA PRO A 34 -2.92 6.89 1.50
C PRO A 34 -1.44 6.67 1.13
N LEU A 35 -0.87 5.54 1.56
CA LEU A 35 0.47 5.15 1.15
C LEU A 35 0.48 4.66 -0.30
N GLU A 36 1.22 5.34 -1.15
CA GLU A 36 1.36 4.98 -2.55
C GLU A 36 2.73 4.36 -2.85
N PHE A 37 2.72 3.12 -3.36
CA PHE A 37 3.93 2.41 -3.79
C PHE A 37 3.98 2.30 -5.31
N PRO A 38 4.90 3.01 -5.99
CA PRO A 38 5.06 2.86 -7.44
C PRO A 38 5.67 1.50 -7.76
N ILE A 39 4.92 0.70 -8.51
CA ILE A 39 5.27 -0.65 -8.98
C ILE A 39 6.21 -0.56 -10.18
N GLY A 40 5.98 0.43 -11.04
CA GLY A 40 6.70 0.66 -12.28
C GLY A 40 6.04 -0.06 -13.46
N THR A 41 6.01 0.60 -14.62
CA THR A 41 5.42 0.00 -15.84
C THR A 41 6.48 -0.65 -16.72
N PRO A 42 6.20 -1.80 -17.35
CA PRO A 42 7.16 -2.44 -18.25
C PRO A 42 7.44 -1.54 -19.44
N THR A 43 8.69 -1.58 -19.91
CA THR A 43 9.09 -0.87 -21.13
C THR A 43 8.84 -1.73 -22.36
N GLY A 44 8.68 -1.12 -23.54
CA GLY A 44 8.50 -1.87 -24.79
C GLY A 44 9.64 -2.85 -25.07
N LYS A 45 10.87 -2.53 -24.64
CA LYS A 45 12.04 -3.42 -24.75
C LYS A 45 11.86 -4.68 -23.89
N GLN A 46 11.40 -4.54 -22.64
CA GLN A 46 11.17 -5.67 -21.73
C GLN A 46 10.05 -6.58 -22.21
N ILE A 47 9.01 -6.04 -22.86
CA ILE A 47 7.96 -6.87 -23.47
C ILE A 47 8.54 -7.70 -24.63
N GLY A 48 9.47 -7.15 -25.40
CA GLY A 48 10.12 -7.88 -26.50
C GLY A 48 11.12 -8.94 -26.05
N SER A 49 11.85 -8.73 -24.95
CA SER A 49 12.91 -9.64 -24.49
C SER A 49 12.51 -10.57 -23.33
N GLU A 50 11.54 -10.16 -22.51
CA GLU A 50 11.21 -10.79 -21.22
C GLU A 50 9.69 -10.97 -21.05
N LEU A 51 8.97 -11.31 -22.14
CA LEU A 51 7.51 -11.38 -22.15
C LEU A 51 6.94 -12.27 -21.02
N ASN A 52 7.55 -13.43 -20.77
CA ASN A 52 7.12 -14.33 -19.69
C ASN A 52 7.27 -13.71 -18.30
N ALA A 53 8.36 -12.98 -18.05
CA ALA A 53 8.57 -12.31 -16.77
C ALA A 53 7.58 -11.15 -16.58
N VAL A 54 7.27 -10.41 -17.65
CA VAL A 54 6.23 -9.36 -17.62
C VAL A 54 4.85 -9.97 -17.35
N LYS A 55 4.52 -11.10 -17.98
CA LYS A 55 3.25 -11.80 -17.74
C LYS A 55 3.12 -12.27 -16.29
N GLN A 56 4.14 -12.96 -15.77
CA GLN A 56 4.17 -13.40 -14.36
C GLN A 56 4.04 -12.23 -13.38
N HIS A 57 4.72 -11.13 -13.67
CA HIS A 57 4.61 -9.91 -12.88
C HIS A 57 3.17 -9.37 -12.85
N ILE A 58 2.52 -9.28 -14.00
CA ILE A 58 1.12 -8.84 -14.11
C ILE A 58 0.17 -9.79 -13.37
N ASP A 59 0.35 -11.10 -13.55
CA ASP A 59 -0.48 -12.12 -12.90
C ASP A 59 -0.34 -12.06 -11.38
N THR A 60 0.87 -11.80 -10.86
CA THR A 60 1.12 -11.64 -9.42
C THR A 60 0.37 -10.42 -8.87
N TRP A 61 0.40 -9.28 -9.57
CA TRP A 61 -0.34 -8.09 -9.16
C TRP A 61 -1.85 -8.24 -9.29
N ARG A 62 -2.32 -9.04 -10.26
CA ARG A 62 -3.74 -9.36 -10.41
C ARG A 62 -4.24 -10.22 -9.24
N ALA A 63 -3.46 -11.18 -8.77
CA ALA A 63 -3.82 -11.96 -7.58
C ALA A 63 -4.00 -11.06 -6.34
N ILE A 64 -3.09 -10.11 -6.12
CA ILE A 64 -3.20 -9.13 -5.03
C ILE A 64 -4.40 -8.20 -5.22
N SER A 65 -4.71 -7.80 -6.45
CA SER A 65 -5.88 -6.96 -6.71
C SER A 65 -7.22 -7.66 -6.44
N VAL A 66 -7.27 -8.99 -6.45
CA VAL A 66 -8.50 -9.78 -6.23
C VAL A 66 -8.67 -10.16 -4.76
N ALA A 67 -7.59 -10.57 -4.10
CA ALA A 67 -7.66 -11.16 -2.75
C ALA A 67 -6.68 -10.55 -1.75
N GLY A 68 -5.87 -9.57 -2.17
CA GLY A 68 -4.88 -8.92 -1.33
C GLY A 68 -5.35 -7.58 -0.75
N PRO A 69 -4.55 -6.97 0.13
CA PRO A 69 -4.91 -5.73 0.82
C PRO A 69 -4.74 -4.50 -0.07
N GLY A 70 -5.60 -3.50 0.16
CA GLY A 70 -5.61 -2.22 -0.54
C GLY A 70 -5.98 -2.30 -2.02
N VAL A 71 -5.58 -1.30 -2.79
CA VAL A 71 -6.00 -1.12 -4.19
C VAL A 71 -4.80 -1.03 -5.11
N VAL A 72 -4.76 -1.89 -6.13
CA VAL A 72 -3.78 -1.80 -7.22
C VAL A 72 -4.35 -0.91 -8.32
N GLU A 73 -3.63 0.17 -8.66
CA GLU A 73 -3.99 1.03 -9.78
C GLU A 73 -3.43 0.47 -11.08
N TRP A 74 -4.33 0.29 -12.05
CA TRP A 74 -4.03 -0.23 -13.38
C TRP A 74 -4.09 0.88 -14.42
N LYS A 75 -3.26 0.76 -15.46
CA LYS A 75 -3.29 1.64 -16.61
C LYS A 75 -3.16 0.85 -17.89
N THR A 76 -4.08 1.08 -18.80
CA THR A 76 -4.04 0.52 -20.15
C THR A 76 -2.92 1.20 -20.95
N LYS A 77 -2.00 0.42 -21.51
CA LYS A 77 -0.93 0.90 -22.38
C LYS A 77 -0.88 0.10 -23.67
N GLN A 78 -0.82 0.81 -24.80
CA GLN A 78 -0.48 0.22 -26.08
C GLN A 78 1.04 0.05 -26.17
N TYR A 79 1.48 -1.17 -26.48
CA TYR A 79 2.89 -1.46 -26.77
C TYR A 79 3.04 -1.77 -28.24
N ARG A 80 4.10 -1.25 -28.87
CA ARG A 80 4.34 -1.43 -30.31
C ARG A 80 4.49 -2.89 -30.74
N LEU A 81 4.94 -3.75 -29.83
CA LEU A 81 5.14 -5.19 -30.06
C LEU A 81 3.89 -6.02 -29.72
N MET A 82 2.80 -5.39 -29.31
CA MET A 82 1.55 -6.05 -28.93
C MET A 82 0.44 -5.58 -29.87
N ASP A 83 -0.39 -6.52 -30.29
CA ASP A 83 -1.52 -6.26 -31.20
C ASP A 83 -2.74 -5.68 -30.46
N SER A 84 -2.70 -5.63 -29.12
CA SER A 84 -3.78 -5.10 -28.29
C SER A 84 -3.23 -4.35 -27.08
N PRO A 85 -3.98 -3.36 -26.54
CA PRO A 85 -3.60 -2.66 -25.33
C PRO A 85 -3.52 -3.63 -24.15
N LEU A 86 -2.56 -3.40 -23.25
CA LEU A 86 -2.34 -4.21 -22.06
C LEU A 86 -2.50 -3.37 -20.81
N ASP A 87 -3.30 -3.87 -19.87
CA ASP A 87 -3.40 -3.28 -18.54
C ASP A 87 -2.18 -3.64 -17.72
N VAL A 88 -1.48 -2.61 -17.25
CA VAL A 88 -0.28 -2.76 -16.43
C VAL A 88 -0.49 -2.13 -15.05
N PRO A 89 0.02 -2.77 -13.98
CA PRO A 89 -0.06 -2.22 -12.65
C PRO A 89 0.92 -1.04 -12.55
N VAL A 90 0.47 0.08 -11.98
CA VAL A 90 1.26 1.31 -11.89
C VAL A 90 1.61 1.62 -10.45
N LYS A 91 0.63 1.51 -9.56
CA LYS A 91 0.77 1.80 -8.12
C LYS A 91 0.00 0.80 -7.29
N TRP A 92 0.46 0.60 -6.06
CA TRP A 92 -0.30 -0.06 -5.01
C TRP A 92 -0.60 0.95 -3.91
N ARG A 93 -1.88 1.15 -3.61
CA ARG A 93 -2.36 2.11 -2.62
C ARG A 93 -2.88 1.37 -1.40
N LEU A 94 -2.36 1.72 -0.23
CA LEU A 94 -2.84 1.24 1.06
C LEU A 94 -3.43 2.45 1.81
N SER A 95 -4.69 2.37 2.20
CA SER A 95 -5.46 3.50 2.74
C SER A 95 -5.65 3.43 4.25
N SER A 96 -5.28 2.31 4.87
CA SER A 96 -5.42 2.11 6.31
C SER A 96 -4.24 1.34 6.91
N SER A 97 -4.02 1.56 8.20
CA SER A 97 -3.01 0.84 9.00
C SER A 97 -3.21 -0.67 8.95
N LYS A 98 -4.47 -1.13 8.92
CA LYS A 98 -4.84 -2.52 8.76
C LYS A 98 -4.35 -3.09 7.43
N GLU A 99 -4.61 -2.39 6.32
CA GLU A 99 -4.13 -2.79 5.00
C GLU A 99 -2.60 -2.85 4.94
N VAL A 100 -1.88 -1.97 5.64
CA VAL A 100 -0.42 -2.02 5.72
C VAL A 100 0.08 -3.28 6.40
N ILE A 101 -0.56 -3.69 7.49
CA ILE A 101 -0.16 -4.88 8.25
C ILE A 101 -0.49 -6.14 7.47
N GLU A 102 -1.69 -6.22 6.91
CA GLU A 102 -2.05 -7.31 6.00
C GLU A 102 -1.08 -7.34 4.81
N ALA A 103 -0.69 -6.19 4.26
CA ALA A 103 0.28 -6.10 3.17
C ALA A 103 1.68 -6.56 3.60
N THR A 104 2.04 -6.47 4.88
CA THR A 104 3.32 -7.01 5.35
C THR A 104 3.36 -8.53 5.37
N GLU A 105 2.23 -9.24 5.45
CA GLU A 105 2.20 -10.70 5.68
C GLU A 105 3.13 -11.14 6.84
N ASP A 106 3.23 -10.31 7.89
CA ASP A 106 4.01 -10.60 9.09
C ASP A 106 3.05 -10.72 10.27
N GLU A 107 2.90 -11.92 10.82
CA GLU A 107 1.98 -12.18 11.95
C GLU A 107 2.31 -11.32 13.17
N ASN A 108 3.60 -11.02 13.38
CA ASN A 108 4.08 -10.19 14.49
C ASN A 108 3.75 -8.69 14.29
N ALA A 109 3.34 -8.29 13.08
CA ALA A 109 2.93 -6.92 12.83
C ALA A 109 1.54 -6.62 13.45
N CYS A 110 0.72 -7.64 13.66
CA CYS A 110 -0.65 -7.53 14.19
C CYS A 110 -0.69 -7.19 15.70
N ASP A 111 0.21 -7.75 16.50
CA ASP A 111 0.28 -7.52 17.97
C ASP A 111 0.41 -6.04 18.37
N HIS A 112 0.94 -5.23 17.46
CA HIS A 112 1.15 -3.81 17.68
C HIS A 112 -0.06 -2.93 17.34
N LEU A 113 -1.08 -3.42 16.62
CA LEU A 113 -2.32 -2.66 16.40
C LEU A 113 -3.11 -2.48 17.68
N SER A 114 -3.26 -3.56 18.47
CA SER A 114 -4.19 -3.61 19.60
C SER A 114 -3.92 -2.51 20.64
N ILE A 115 -2.64 -2.15 20.85
CA ILE A 115 -2.25 -1.11 21.80
C ILE A 115 -2.50 0.30 21.22
N TYR A 116 -2.34 0.47 19.90
CA TYR A 116 -2.46 1.77 19.27
C TYR A 116 -3.88 2.09 18.81
N GLU A 117 -4.71 1.13 18.42
CA GLU A 117 -6.14 1.35 18.16
C GLU A 117 -6.84 1.90 19.41
N ILE A 118 -6.46 1.40 20.60
CA ILE A 118 -6.93 1.95 21.88
C ILE A 118 -6.45 3.39 22.07
N LYS A 119 -5.17 3.69 21.79
CA LYS A 119 -4.64 5.06 21.92
C LYS A 119 -5.25 6.03 20.90
N THR A 120 -5.38 5.66 19.63
CA THR A 120 -5.98 6.49 18.59
C THR A 120 -7.44 6.77 18.92
N ALA A 121 -8.20 5.76 19.37
CA ALA A 121 -9.57 5.96 19.84
C ALA A 121 -9.64 6.89 21.07
N MET A 122 -8.65 6.86 21.96
CA MET A 122 -8.55 7.81 23.07
C MET A 122 -8.23 9.24 22.60
N TYR A 123 -7.30 9.41 21.65
CA TYR A 123 -6.97 10.73 21.09
C TYR A 123 -8.15 11.36 20.32
N ASP A 124 -8.94 10.56 19.59
CA ASP A 124 -10.15 11.05 18.91
C ASP A 124 -11.26 11.50 19.89
N LEU A 125 -11.27 10.94 21.11
CA LEU A 125 -12.21 11.35 22.17
C LEU A 125 -11.79 12.67 22.83
N GLU A 126 -10.49 12.91 23.05
CA GLU A 126 -9.98 14.18 23.58
C GLU A 126 -10.25 15.36 22.63
N ASP A 127 -10.19 15.13 21.31
CA ASP A 127 -10.49 16.13 20.28
C ASP A 127 -12.01 16.44 20.14
N ARG A 128 -12.86 15.46 20.51
CA ARG A 128 -14.32 15.65 20.65
C ARG A 128 -14.70 16.41 21.91
N GLU A 129 -14.06 16.15 23.05
CA GLU A 129 -14.28 16.94 24.27
C GLU A 129 -13.76 18.38 24.12
N ALA A 130 -12.67 18.61 23.39
CA ALA A 130 -12.18 19.96 23.07
C ALA A 130 -13.15 20.78 22.19
N ARG A 131 -13.97 20.12 21.35
CA ARG A 131 -15.04 20.75 20.55
C ARG A 131 -16.34 20.97 21.32
N PHE A 132 -16.51 20.31 22.47
CA PHE A 132 -17.60 20.53 23.42
C PHE A 132 -17.11 21.37 24.62
N SER A 133 -16.53 22.55 24.35
CA SER A 133 -16.63 23.62 25.35
C SER A 133 -18.10 24.06 25.37
N PRO A 134 -18.85 23.88 26.47
CA PRO A 134 -20.19 24.41 26.55
C PRO A 134 -20.06 25.94 26.44
N CYS A 135 -20.81 26.54 25.53
CA CYS A 135 -21.09 27.97 25.58
C CYS A 135 -21.64 28.27 26.98
N ARG A 136 -20.75 28.76 27.85
CA ARG A 136 -21.12 29.30 29.14
C ARG A 136 -21.68 30.68 28.87
N GLN A 137 -23.01 30.78 28.74
CA GLN A 137 -23.80 32.00 28.94
C GLN A 137 -25.17 31.64 29.47
#